data_AF-A0A519VSV9-F1
#
_entry.id   AF-A0A519VSV9-F1
#
_cell.length_a   1.000
_cell.length_b   1.000
_cell.length_c   1.000
_cell.angle_alpha   90.00
_cell.angle_beta   90.00
_cell.angle_gamma   90.00
#
_symmetry.space_group_name_H-M   'P 1'
#
loop_
_entity.id
_entity.type
_entity.pdbx_description
1 polymer ?
#
loop_
_entity_poly.entity_id
_entity_poly.type
_entity_poly.pdbx_seq_one_letter_code
_entity_poly.pdbx_strand_id
1 'polypeptide(L)'
;MVSPVARPRAYLVSYRLKLAQLRYGRVAGAFFAPCTRRFATDELTVILADIYAEVGPAANLLGIEILAIRPIAALACSSPSFYETVV
;
A
#
# COMPACT_ATOMS: atom_id res chain seq x y z
N MET A 1 0.20 30.29 21.15
CA MET A 1 1.20 29.23 20.92
C MET A 1 0.50 28.10 20.18
N VAL A 2 0.82 27.89 18.90
CA VAL A 2 0.28 26.77 18.12
C VAL A 2 1.15 25.57 18.44
N SER A 3 0.63 24.60 19.22
CA SER A 3 1.32 23.31 19.38
C SER A 3 1.56 22.74 17.99
N PRO A 4 2.79 22.30 17.65
CA PRO A 4 3.00 21.57 16.42
C PRO A 4 2.17 20.29 16.55
N VAL A 5 1.03 20.26 15.87
CA VAL A 5 0.22 19.05 15.73
C VAL A 5 1.19 18.02 15.16
N ALA A 6 1.54 17.02 15.96
CA ALA A 6 2.49 15.98 15.59
C ALA A 6 1.89 15.26 14.37
N ARG A 7 2.29 15.72 13.18
CA ARG A 7 1.82 15.11 11.94
C ARG A 7 2.29 13.66 11.95
N PRO A 8 1.41 12.71 11.62
CA PRO A 8 1.77 11.30 11.55
C PRO A 8 2.93 11.14 10.56
N ARG A 9 4.08 10.68 11.07
CA ARG A 9 5.30 10.48 10.28
C ARG A 9 5.27 9.21 9.42
N ALA A 10 4.22 8.42 9.57
CA ALA A 10 4.02 7.21 8.81
C ALA A 10 2.54 6.98 8.53
N TYR A 11 2.26 6.35 7.40
CA TYR A 11 0.94 5.94 7.00
C TYR A 11 0.91 4.44 6.72
N LEU A 12 -0.15 3.78 7.16
CA LEU A 12 -0.53 2.46 6.71
C LEU A 12 -1.47 2.63 5.52
N VAL A 13 -1.08 2.10 4.37
CA VAL A 13 -1.88 2.20 3.15
C VAL A 13 -2.30 0.80 2.75
N SER A 14 -3.61 0.58 2.72
CA SER A 14 -4.22 -0.62 2.16
C SER A 14 -4.68 -0.31 0.75
N TYR A 15 -4.22 -1.10 -0.21
CA TYR A 15 -4.52 -0.95 -1.62
C TYR A 15 -4.75 -2.33 -2.24
N ARG A 16 -5.34 -2.37 -3.43
CA ARG A 16 -5.42 -3.59 -4.22
C ARG A 16 -4.90 -3.37 -5.63
N LEU A 17 -4.15 -4.34 -6.12
CA LEU A 17 -3.69 -4.38 -7.50
C LEU A 17 -4.75 -5.09 -8.33
N LYS A 18 -5.27 -4.41 -9.35
CA LYS A 18 -6.15 -5.03 -10.34
C LYS A 18 -5.28 -5.61 -11.45
N LEU A 19 -5.25 -6.92 -11.54
CA LEU A 19 -4.41 -7.66 -12.48
C LEU A 19 -5.30 -8.38 -13.49
N ALA A 20 -4.86 -8.46 -14.74
CA ALA A 20 -5.47 -9.20 -15.82
C ALA A 20 -4.73 -10.52 -16.04
N GLN A 21 -5.48 -11.60 -16.18
CA GLN A 21 -4.96 -12.78 -16.83
C GLN A 21 -5.07 -12.58 -18.34
N LEU A 22 -3.95 -12.56 -19.05
CA LEU A 22 -3.94 -12.44 -20.50
C LEU A 22 -3.88 -13.82 -21.16
N ARG A 23 -4.72 -14.06 -22.17
CA ARG A 23 -4.63 -15.22 -23.09
C ARG A 23 -4.66 -14.69 -24.52
N TYR A 24 -3.64 -15.02 -25.31
CA TYR A 24 -3.52 -14.57 -26.70
C TYR A 24 -3.65 -13.04 -26.87
N GLY A 25 -3.09 -12.27 -25.93
CA GLY A 25 -3.16 -10.80 -25.95
C GLY A 25 -4.52 -10.21 -25.56
N ARG A 26 -5.48 -11.02 -25.13
CA ARG A 26 -6.79 -10.57 -24.61
C ARG A 26 -6.93 -10.83 -23.13
N VAL A 27 -7.69 -9.99 -22.43
CA VAL A 27 -8.04 -10.21 -21.02
C VAL A 27 -8.99 -11.40 -20.93
N ALA A 28 -8.51 -12.50 -20.36
CA ALA A 28 -9.27 -13.72 -20.11
C ALA A 28 -9.91 -13.75 -18.72
N GLY A 29 -9.39 -12.94 -17.79
CA GLY A 29 -9.91 -12.81 -16.44
C GLY A 29 -9.28 -11.62 -15.73
N ALA A 30 -9.89 -11.16 -14.64
CA ALA A 30 -9.32 -10.13 -13.78
C ALA A 30 -9.32 -10.65 -12.33
N PHE A 31 -8.26 -10.35 -11.61
CA PHE A 31 -8.11 -10.69 -10.20
C PHE A 31 -7.58 -9.50 -9.42
N PHE A 32 -7.85 -9.49 -8.12
CA PHE A 32 -7.43 -8.44 -7.22
C PHE A 32 -6.46 -9.02 -6.19
N ALA A 33 -5.26 -8.45 -6.11
CA ALA A 33 -4.31 -8.77 -5.06
C ALA A 33 -4.37 -7.68 -3.98
N PRO A 34 -4.88 -7.98 -2.76
CA PRO A 34 -4.88 -7.02 -1.67
C PRO A 34 -3.45 -6.87 -1.11
N CYS A 35 -3.06 -5.64 -0.84
CA CYS A 35 -1.77 -5.27 -0.30
C CYS A 35 -1.96 -4.28 0.84
N THR A 36 -1.13 -4.37 1.87
CA THR A 36 -1.08 -3.37 2.94
C THR A 36 0.38 -3.09 3.26
N ARG A 37 0.76 -1.81 3.19
CA ARG A 37 2.16 -1.40 3.35
C ARG A 37 2.26 -0.15 4.21
N ARG A 38 3.34 -0.09 5.00
CA ARG A 38 3.70 1.08 5.80
C ARG A 38 4.64 1.97 5.00
N PHE A 39 4.32 3.26 4.95
CA PHE A 39 5.14 4.29 4.34
C PHE A 39 5.62 5.25 5.43
N ALA A 40 6.92 5.54 5.45
CA ALA A 40 7.56 6.45 6.41
C ALA A 40 7.69 7.87 5.84
N THR A 41 6.62 8.36 5.22
CA THR A 41 6.53 9.68 4.60
C THR A 41 5.13 10.23 4.82
N ASP A 42 4.99 11.55 4.91
CA ASP A 42 3.72 12.28 4.93
C ASP A 42 3.27 12.75 3.54
N GLU A 43 4.07 12.50 2.51
CA GLU A 43 3.77 12.87 1.13
C GLU A 43 3.05 11.76 0.38
N LEU A 44 1.75 11.95 0.11
CA LEU A 44 0.93 10.99 -0.63
C LEU A 44 1.45 10.72 -2.06
N THR A 45 2.08 11.72 -2.68
CA THR A 45 2.73 11.57 -4.00
C THR A 45 3.87 10.56 -3.97
N VAL A 46 4.69 10.57 -2.91
CA VAL A 46 5.80 9.63 -2.72
C VAL A 46 5.26 8.22 -2.49
N ILE A 47 4.22 8.09 -1.65
CA ILE A 47 3.52 6.82 -1.44
C ILE A 47 3.05 6.22 -2.77
N LEU A 48 2.38 7.02 -3.60
CA LEU A 48 1.89 6.56 -4.90
C LEU A 48 3.04 6.14 -5.82
N ALA A 49 4.08 6.97 -5.93
CA ALA A 49 5.25 6.68 -6.76
C ALA A 49 5.92 5.36 -6.36
N ASP A 50 6.07 5.11 -5.05
CA ASP A 50 6.65 3.87 -4.52
C ASP A 50 5.80 2.65 -4.87
N ILE A 51 4.46 2.74 -4.76
CA ILE A 51 3.57 1.63 -5.13
C ILE A 51 3.68 1.37 -6.65
N TYR A 52 3.70 2.41 -7.48
CA TYR A 52 3.88 2.25 -8.93
C TYR A 52 5.24 1.66 -9.29
N ALA A 53 6.31 2.07 -8.60
CA ALA A 53 7.66 1.56 -8.82
C ALA A 53 7.80 0.08 -8.43
N GLU A 54 7.17 -0.34 -7.33
CA GLU A 54 7.19 -1.73 -6.86
C GLU A 54 6.49 -2.68 -7.84
N VAL A 55 5.33 -2.27 -8.37
CA VAL A 55 4.55 -3.09 -9.29
C VAL A 55 5.17 -3.08 -10.70
N GLY A 56 5.87 -1.99 -11.05
CA GLY A 56 6.52 -1.83 -12.34
C GLY A 56 5.53 -1.77 -13.52
N PRO A 57 6.05 -1.69 -14.77
CA PRO A 57 5.25 -1.71 -15.98
C PRO A 57 4.79 -3.14 -16.31
N ALA A 58 4.06 -3.77 -15.40
CA ALA A 58 3.58 -5.13 -15.61
C ALA A 58 2.47 -5.10 -16.68
N ALA A 59 2.65 -5.85 -17.77
CA ALA A 59 1.71 -5.88 -18.91
C ALA A 59 0.30 -6.38 -18.52
N ASN A 60 0.20 -7.05 -17.37
CA ASN A 60 -1.03 -7.52 -16.76
C ASN A 60 -1.62 -6.56 -15.71
N LEU A 61 -0.97 -5.44 -15.38
CA LEU A 61 -1.53 -4.47 -14.45
C LEU A 61 -2.61 -3.62 -15.13
N LEU A 62 -3.85 -3.76 -14.66
CA LEU A 62 -4.96 -2.93 -15.10
C LEU A 62 -5.10 -1.65 -14.28
N GLY A 63 -4.61 -1.65 -13.04
CA GLY A 63 -4.62 -0.47 -12.18
C GLY A 63 -4.36 -0.77 -10.71
N ILE A 64 -4.29 0.30 -9.93
CA ILE A 64 -4.09 0.29 -8.48
C ILE A 64 -5.28 1.02 -7.87
N GLU A 65 -5.86 0.45 -6.83
CA GLU A 65 -6.97 1.07 -6.10
C GLU A 65 -6.61 1.20 -4.63
N ILE A 66 -6.61 2.43 -4.12
CA ILE A 66 -6.40 2.70 -2.71
C ILE A 66 -7.72 2.46 -1.97
N LEU A 67 -7.67 1.61 -0.97
CA LEU A 67 -8.83 1.25 -0.15
C LEU A 67 -8.88 2.07 1.13
N ALA A 68 -7.74 2.22 1.80
CA ALA A 68 -7.65 2.98 3.03
C ALA A 68 -6.24 3.57 3.22
N ILE A 69 -6.19 4.79 3.74
CA ILE A 69 -4.97 5.44 4.22
C ILE A 69 -5.20 5.76 5.69
N ARG A 70 -4.42 5.15 6.57
CA ARG A 70 -4.51 5.37 8.01
C ARG A 70 -3.21 5.96 8.52
N PRO A 71 -3.23 7.09 9.24
CA PRO A 71 -2.04 7.58 9.89
C PRO A 71 -1.60 6.60 10.97
N ILE A 72 -0.33 6.20 10.95
CA ILE A 72 0.30 5.54 12.07
C ILE A 72 0.85 6.68 12.93
N ALA A 73 0.12 7.01 13.99
CA ALA A 73 0.69 7.81 15.07
C ALA A 73 2.03 7.15 15.43
N ALA A 74 3.10 7.92 15.52
CA ALA A 74 4.38 7.40 15.98
C ALA A 74 4.15 6.83 17.38
N LEU A 75 3.86 5.53 17.45
CA LEU A 75 3.74 4.79 18.69
C LEU A 75 5.11 4.95 19.34
N ALA A 76 5.13 5.74 20.41
CA ALA A 76 6.13 5.63 21.45
C ALA A 76 6.34 4.13 21.72
N CYS A 77 7.60 3.72 21.76
CA CYS A 77 8.07 2.37 21.99
C CYS A 77 7.11 1.48 22.80
N SER A 78 6.62 0.39 22.21
CA SER A 78 6.39 -0.87 22.94
C SER A 78 6.17 -2.06 21.99
N SER A 79 7.24 -2.85 21.91
CA SER A 79 7.31 -4.31 21.69
C SER A 79 6.99 -4.93 20.32
N PRO A 80 7.84 -5.87 19.83
CA PRO A 80 7.54 -6.71 18.68
C PRO A 80 6.65 -7.86 19.14
N SER A 81 5.38 -7.87 18.72
CA SER A 81 4.58 -9.10 18.83
C SER A 81 4.76 -9.90 17.55
N PHE A 82 5.42 -11.03 17.76
CA PHE A 82 5.76 -12.12 16.88
C PHE A 82 4.75 -12.44 15.78
N TYR A 83 5.31 -12.89 14.64
CA TYR A 83 4.64 -13.70 13.63
C TYR A 83 3.69 -14.72 14.26
N GLU A 84 2.46 -14.80 13.74
CA GLU A 84 1.72 -16.05 13.79
C GLU A 84 1.23 -16.37 12.38
N THR A 85 2.03 -17.20 11.71
CA THR A 85 1.65 -18.00 10.56
C THR A 85 1.08 -19.30 11.09
N VAL A 86 -0.23 -19.56 10.97
CA VAL A 86 -0.75 -20.93 11.08
C VAL A 86 -2.02 -21.10 10.23
N VAL A 87 -1.83 -21.92 9.18
CA VAL A 87 -2.74 -22.88 8.49
C VAL A 87 -4.13 -22.40 8.03
#